data_AF-A0A6B3CWE5-F1
#
_entry.id   AF-A0A6B3CWE5-F1
#
_cell.length_a   1.000
_cell.length_b   1.000
_cell.length_c   1.000
_cell.angle_alpha   90.00
_cell.angle_beta   90.00
_cell.angle_gamma   90.00
#
_symmetry.space_group_name_H-M   'P 1'
#
loop_
_entity.id
_entity.type
_entity.pdbx_description
1 polymer ?
#
loop_
_entity_poly.entity_id
_entity_poly.type
_entity_poly.pdbx_seq_one_letter_code
_entity_poly.pdbx_strand_id
1 'polypeptide(L)'
;MPPSTPRRLSLQQIVESRRRAAFVGREAELGLFRANFTLPPEDPRHRFVFHVRGNAGVGKTSLLREWRQAAGEFGALSASADESADSVPDVLAAFAAQFAEQGHPLKALDRLLATYRRALHEAAGRLAADNEGAGPSAGALAAAQ
;
A
#
# COMPACT_ATOMS: atom_id res chain seq x y z
N MET A 1 36.42 -2.52 -20.36
CA MET A 1 35.11 -2.59 -19.67
C MET A 1 34.20 -3.43 -20.54
N PRO A 2 33.80 -4.65 -20.15
CA PRO A 2 32.96 -5.48 -21.01
C PRO A 2 31.54 -4.88 -21.09
N PRO A 3 30.86 -4.96 -22.24
CA PRO A 3 29.49 -4.47 -22.35
C PRO A 3 28.56 -5.33 -21.48
N SER A 4 27.86 -4.68 -20.56
CA SER A 4 26.85 -5.32 -19.70
C SER A 4 25.72 -5.84 -20.59
N THR A 5 25.51 -7.15 -20.62
CA THR A 5 24.43 -7.79 -21.36
C THR A 5 23.09 -7.20 -20.90
N PRO A 6 22.18 -6.76 -21.79
CA PRO A 6 20.91 -6.19 -21.38
C PRO A 6 20.11 -7.22 -20.57
N ARG A 7 19.73 -6.85 -19.35
CA ARG A 7 18.90 -7.66 -18.46
C ARG A 7 17.60 -8.00 -19.18
N ARG A 8 17.37 -9.28 -19.46
CA ARG A 8 16.12 -9.75 -20.08
C ARG A 8 14.95 -9.41 -19.16
N LEU A 9 13.94 -8.72 -19.69
CA LEU A 9 12.72 -8.39 -18.97
C LEU A 9 11.97 -9.68 -18.61
N SER A 10 11.38 -9.73 -17.40
CA SER A 10 10.49 -10.81 -17.01
C SER A 10 9.17 -10.75 -17.80
N LEU A 11 8.45 -11.88 -17.89
CA LEU A 11 7.12 -11.90 -18.51
C LEU A 11 6.16 -10.90 -17.85
N GLN A 12 6.25 -10.72 -16.52
CA GLN A 12 5.49 -9.70 -15.80
C GLN A 12 5.85 -8.29 -16.30
N GLN A 13 7.13 -7.96 -16.41
CA GLN A 13 7.58 -6.67 -16.93
C GLN A 13 7.14 -6.43 -18.38
N ILE A 14 7.13 -7.46 -19.22
CA ILE A 14 6.64 -7.39 -20.60
C ILE A 14 5.13 -7.13 -20.64
N VAL A 15 4.34 -7.85 -19.82
CA VAL A 15 2.88 -7.67 -19.72
C VAL A 15 2.54 -6.27 -19.22
N GLU A 16 3.21 -5.80 -18.16
CA GLU A 16 3.03 -4.44 -17.65
C GLU A 16 3.41 -3.41 -18.73
N SER A 17 4.55 -3.59 -19.42
CA SER A 17 4.94 -2.68 -20.49
C SER A 17 3.93 -2.61 -21.64
N ARG A 18 3.28 -3.73 -22.00
CA ARG A 18 2.22 -3.76 -23.01
C ARG A 18 0.94 -3.09 -22.53
N ARG A 19 0.56 -3.29 -21.26
CA ARG A 19 -0.58 -2.59 -20.64
C ARG A 19 -0.39 -1.08 -20.64
N ARG A 20 0.84 -0.60 -20.42
CA ARG A 20 1.21 0.82 -20.52
C ARG A 20 1.09 1.37 -21.93
N ALA A 21 1.60 0.65 -22.92
CA ALA A 21 1.49 1.06 -24.32
C ALA A 21 0.02 1.16 -24.79
N ALA A 22 -0.89 0.43 -24.14
CA ALA A 22 -2.33 0.51 -24.37
C ALA A 22 -3.06 1.57 -23.52
N PHE A 23 -2.34 2.30 -22.65
CA PHE A 23 -2.89 3.35 -21.79
C PHE A 23 -3.01 4.67 -22.57
N VAL A 24 -4.15 4.87 -23.23
CA VAL A 24 -4.40 6.02 -24.13
C VAL A 24 -5.26 7.09 -23.42
N GLY A 25 -5.00 8.37 -23.74
CA GLY A 25 -5.90 9.48 -23.38
C GLY A 25 -5.75 10.06 -21.98
N ARG A 26 -4.63 9.76 -21.29
CA ARG A 26 -4.33 10.24 -19.92
C ARG A 26 -3.01 11.01 -19.80
N GLU A 27 -2.50 11.47 -20.93
CA GLU A 27 -1.23 12.20 -21.01
C GLU A 27 -1.28 13.52 -20.22
N ALA A 28 -2.44 14.19 -20.20
CA ALA A 28 -2.61 15.43 -19.44
C ALA A 28 -2.51 15.18 -17.93
N GLU A 29 -3.15 14.14 -17.41
CA GLU A 29 -3.10 13.77 -15.99
C GLU A 29 -1.70 13.30 -15.58
N LEU A 30 -1.02 12.54 -16.45
CA LEU A 30 0.38 12.15 -16.24
C LEU A 30 1.31 13.36 -16.25
N GLY A 31 1.14 14.25 -17.24
CA GLY A 31 1.91 15.48 -17.37
C GLY A 31 1.76 16.39 -16.15
N LEU A 32 0.53 16.55 -15.65
CA LEU A 32 0.25 17.32 -14.43
C LEU A 32 0.98 16.75 -13.21
N PHE A 33 0.93 15.43 -13.00
CA PHE A 33 1.60 14.79 -11.87
C PHE A 33 3.13 14.90 -11.98
N ARG A 34 3.69 14.69 -13.18
CA ARG A 34 5.14 14.81 -13.43
C ARG A 34 5.64 16.23 -13.23
N ALA A 35 4.91 17.22 -13.73
CA ALA A 35 5.25 18.63 -13.57
C ALA A 35 5.26 19.07 -12.10
N ASN A 36 4.52 18.39 -11.22
CA ASN A 36 4.52 18.68 -9.80
C ASN A 36 5.90 18.47 -9.15
N PHE A 37 6.69 17.51 -9.62
CA PHE A 37 8.05 17.27 -9.12
C PHE A 37 9.06 18.35 -9.52
N THR A 38 8.74 19.18 -10.53
CA THR A 38 9.61 20.29 -10.95
C THR A 38 9.28 21.60 -10.24
N LEU A 39 8.24 21.61 -9.39
CA LEU A 39 7.84 22.75 -8.59
C LEU A 39 8.32 22.58 -7.14
N PRO A 40 8.99 23.58 -6.53
CA PRO A 40 9.36 23.50 -5.12
C PRO A 40 8.09 23.49 -4.24
N PRO A 41 8.12 22.86 -3.05
CA PRO A 41 6.96 22.77 -2.16
C PRO A 41 6.36 24.13 -1.75
N GLU A 42 7.18 25.19 -1.75
CA GLU A 42 6.77 26.56 -1.42
C GLU A 42 6.02 27.25 -2.57
N ASP A 43 6.07 26.72 -3.79
CA ASP A 43 5.33 27.26 -4.92
C ASP A 43 3.82 26.99 -4.73
N PRO A 44 2.94 27.99 -4.79
CA PRO A 44 1.49 27.79 -4.65
C PRO A 44 0.86 26.84 -5.67
N ARG A 45 1.55 26.60 -6.79
CA ARG A 45 1.13 25.64 -7.83
C ARG A 45 1.46 24.20 -7.45
N HIS A 46 2.38 23.98 -6.50
CA HIS A 46 2.71 22.66 -5.99
C HIS A 46 1.48 22.04 -5.32
N ARG A 47 1.12 20.82 -5.74
CA ARG A 47 -0.02 20.07 -5.24
C ARG A 47 0.47 18.95 -4.35
N PHE A 48 0.05 18.97 -3.09
CA PHE A 48 0.35 17.92 -2.12
C PHE A 48 -0.60 16.72 -2.22
N VAL A 49 -1.84 16.96 -2.65
CA VAL A 49 -2.88 15.93 -2.72
C VAL A 49 -3.49 15.92 -4.11
N PHE A 50 -3.50 14.75 -4.73
CA PHE A 50 -4.20 14.49 -5.98
C PHE A 50 -5.38 13.56 -5.71
N HIS A 51 -6.56 13.95 -6.18
CA HIS A 51 -7.77 13.14 -6.05
C HIS A 51 -8.23 12.66 -7.43
N VAL A 52 -8.12 11.36 -7.68
CA VAL A 52 -8.52 10.74 -8.95
C VAL A 52 -9.96 10.22 -8.84
N ARG A 53 -10.86 10.74 -9.67
CA ARG A 53 -12.27 10.30 -9.75
C ARG A 53 -12.64 9.85 -11.15
N GLY A 54 -13.66 9.01 -11.25
CA GLY A 54 -14.20 8.55 -12.53
C GLY A 54 -14.95 7.23 -12.40
N ASN A 55 -15.68 6.85 -13.46
CA ASN A 55 -16.51 5.64 -13.49
C ASN A 55 -15.68 4.36 -13.29
N ALA A 56 -16.33 3.25 -12.95
CA ALA A 56 -15.69 1.94 -12.93
C ALA A 56 -15.12 1.60 -14.32
N GLY A 57 -13.98 0.90 -14.37
CA GLY A 57 -13.37 0.47 -15.63
C GLY A 57 -12.57 1.52 -16.41
N VAL A 58 -12.62 2.81 -16.06
CA VAL A 58 -11.93 3.89 -16.81
C VAL A 58 -10.41 3.96 -16.63
N GLY A 59 -9.80 2.98 -15.95
CA GLY A 59 -8.34 2.87 -15.80
C GLY A 59 -7.72 3.63 -14.63
N LYS A 60 -8.47 4.01 -13.58
CA LYS A 60 -7.94 4.76 -12.42
C LYS A 60 -6.75 4.06 -11.74
N THR A 61 -6.86 2.76 -11.48
CA THR A 61 -5.76 1.98 -10.88
C THR A 61 -4.54 1.92 -11.78
N SER A 62 -4.74 1.89 -13.10
CA SER A 62 -3.63 1.97 -14.06
C SER A 62 -2.96 3.35 -14.04
N LEU A 63 -3.73 4.44 -13.96
CA LEU A 63 -3.17 5.79 -13.79
C LEU A 63 -2.31 5.90 -12.53
N LEU A 64 -2.78 5.37 -11.39
CA LEU A 64 -2.02 5.39 -10.14
C LEU A 64 -0.73 4.55 -10.21
N ARG A 65 -0.72 3.45 -10.98
CA ARG A 65 0.50 2.68 -11.26
C ARG A 65 1.50 3.49 -12.09
N GLU A 66 1.02 4.18 -13.13
CA GLU A 66 1.89 5.07 -13.92
C GLU A 66 2.45 6.23 -13.09
N TRP A 67 1.64 6.83 -12.21
CA TRP A 67 2.10 7.85 -11.28
C TRP A 67 3.18 7.33 -10.35
N ARG A 68 3.02 6.12 -9.80
CA ARG A 68 4.06 5.51 -8.96
C ARG A 68 5.38 5.32 -9.72
N GLN A 69 5.32 4.85 -10.96
CA GLN A 69 6.51 4.74 -11.80
C GLN A 69 7.14 6.12 -12.03
N ALA A 70 6.35 7.10 -12.43
CA ALA A 70 6.83 8.46 -12.66
C ALA A 70 7.49 9.05 -11.41
N ALA A 71 6.90 8.85 -10.22
CA ALA A 71 7.49 9.28 -8.95
C ALA A 71 8.89 8.66 -8.74
N GLY A 72 9.05 7.37 -9.03
CA GLY A 72 10.34 6.69 -8.95
C GLY A 72 11.39 7.24 -9.93
N GLU A 73 10.98 7.70 -11.12
CA GLU A 73 11.88 8.37 -12.09
C GLU A 73 12.44 9.70 -11.54
N PHE A 74 11.72 10.35 -10.63
CA PHE A 74 12.17 11.53 -9.89
C PHE A 74 12.83 11.20 -8.55
N GLY A 75 13.07 9.92 -8.24
CA GLY A 75 13.69 9.49 -6.99
C GLY A 75 12.78 9.60 -5.77
N ALA A 76 11.47 9.79 -5.95
CA ALA A 76 10.52 9.84 -4.85
C ALA A 76 10.24 8.45 -4.31
N LEU A 77 10.31 8.32 -2.98
CA LEU A 77 9.94 7.10 -2.27
C LEU A 77 8.41 6.96 -2.27
N SER A 78 7.91 5.79 -2.68
CA SER A 78 6.46 5.59 -2.88
C SER A 78 5.94 4.33 -2.20
N ALA A 79 4.74 4.39 -1.64
CA ALA A 79 4.04 3.24 -1.08
C ALA A 79 2.55 3.34 -1.39
N SER A 80 1.85 2.21 -1.36
CA SER A 80 0.40 2.15 -1.54
C SER A 80 -0.26 1.10 -0.68
N ALA A 81 -1.50 1.37 -0.30
CA ALA A 81 -2.39 0.42 0.35
C ALA A 81 -3.69 0.38 -0.44
N ASP A 82 -4.36 -0.76 -0.39
CA ASP A 82 -5.65 -1.00 -0.99
C ASP A 82 -6.61 -1.55 0.09
N GLU A 83 -7.73 -2.10 -0.33
CA GLU A 83 -8.76 -2.64 0.55
C GLU A 83 -8.31 -3.86 1.37
N SER A 84 -7.10 -4.40 1.15
CA SER A 84 -6.54 -5.48 1.98
C SER A 84 -6.02 -5.01 3.35
N ALA A 85 -5.85 -3.70 3.54
CA ALA A 85 -5.45 -3.14 4.82
C ALA A 85 -6.69 -2.70 5.62
N ASP A 86 -7.08 -3.53 6.59
CA ASP A 86 -8.32 -3.37 7.36
C ASP A 86 -8.23 -2.30 8.48
N SER A 87 -7.03 -1.79 8.75
CA SER A 87 -6.80 -0.81 9.82
C SER A 87 -5.65 0.15 9.51
N VAL A 88 -5.61 1.28 10.23
CA VAL A 88 -4.50 2.24 10.14
C VAL A 88 -3.13 1.57 10.41
N PRO A 89 -2.97 0.73 11.47
CA PRO A 89 -1.75 -0.05 11.66
C PRO A 89 -1.38 -0.95 10.49
N ASP A 90 -2.36 -1.56 9.80
CA ASP A 90 -2.09 -2.42 8.64
C ASP A 90 -1.61 -1.61 7.43
N VAL A 91 -2.19 -0.43 7.19
CA VAL A 91 -1.70 0.51 6.16
C VAL A 91 -0.27 0.93 6.46
N LEU A 92 0.03 1.30 7.71
CA LEU A 92 1.37 1.70 8.13
C LEU A 92 2.38 0.55 8.01
N ALA A 93 1.96 -0.67 8.30
CA ALA A 93 2.78 -1.87 8.11
C ALA A 93 3.07 -2.14 6.63
N ALA A 94 2.07 -2.02 5.76
CA ALA A 94 2.24 -2.17 4.31
C ALA A 94 3.21 -1.12 3.76
N PHE A 95 3.15 0.11 4.24
CA PHE A 95 4.07 1.18 3.85
C PHE A 95 5.50 0.91 4.34
N ALA A 96 5.65 0.52 5.61
CA ALA A 96 6.96 0.19 6.17
C ALA A 96 7.66 -0.94 5.39
N ALA A 97 6.92 -1.99 5.03
CA ALA A 97 7.42 -3.09 4.21
C ALA A 97 7.87 -2.62 2.82
N GLN A 98 7.01 -1.88 2.11
CA GLN A 98 7.34 -1.35 0.77
C GLN A 98 8.54 -0.40 0.78
N PHE A 99 8.70 0.43 1.81
CA PHE A 99 9.87 1.30 1.93
C PHE A 99 11.14 0.51 2.26
N ALA A 100 11.05 -0.54 3.08
CA ALA A 100 12.18 -1.43 3.34
C ALA A 100 12.63 -2.15 2.06
N GLU A 101 11.71 -2.60 1.20
CA GLU A 101 12.01 -3.18 -0.12
C GLU A 101 12.72 -2.19 -1.06
N GLN A 102 12.43 -0.89 -0.91
CA GLN A 102 13.10 0.20 -1.61
C GLN A 102 14.44 0.63 -0.97
N GLY A 103 14.87 -0.02 0.12
CA GLY A 103 16.12 0.29 0.81
C GLY A 103 16.01 1.37 1.90
N HIS A 104 14.79 1.78 2.26
CA HIS A 104 14.51 2.83 3.24
C HIS A 104 13.68 2.31 4.43
N PRO A 105 14.25 1.46 5.30
CA PRO A 105 13.51 0.86 6.41
C PRO A 105 13.12 1.88 7.49
N LEU A 106 11.87 1.83 7.95
CA LEU A 106 11.33 2.70 9.00
C LEU A 106 11.43 2.07 10.40
N LYS A 107 12.66 1.85 10.89
CA LYS A 107 12.94 1.08 12.12
C LYS A 107 12.16 1.53 13.37
N ALA A 108 11.89 2.83 13.51
CA ALA A 108 11.11 3.35 14.63
C ALA A 108 9.63 2.92 14.52
N LEU A 109 9.05 2.99 13.33
CA LEU A 109 7.70 2.53 13.05
C LEU A 109 7.59 1.00 13.20
N ASP A 110 8.58 0.25 12.72
CA ASP A 110 8.61 -1.22 12.88
C ASP A 110 8.52 -1.65 14.34
N ARG A 111 9.24 -0.94 15.23
CA ARG A 111 9.17 -1.20 16.69
C ARG A 111 7.80 -0.88 17.26
N LEU A 112 7.19 0.24 16.87
CA LEU A 112 5.85 0.61 17.33
C LEU A 112 4.80 -0.41 16.87
N LEU A 113 4.86 -0.85 15.62
CA LEU A 113 3.98 -1.88 15.07
C LEU A 113 4.16 -3.23 15.76
N ALA A 114 5.40 -3.60 16.11
CA ALA A 114 5.68 -4.83 16.86
C ALA A 114 5.07 -4.78 18.28
N THR A 115 5.20 -3.65 18.98
CA THR A 115 4.55 -3.44 20.27
C THR A 115 3.03 -3.50 20.16
N TYR A 116 2.46 -2.85 19.14
CA TYR A 116 1.02 -2.86 18.89
C TYR A 116 0.48 -4.29 18.66
N ARG A 117 1.13 -5.06 17.78
CA ARG A 117 0.74 -6.46 17.51
C ARG A 117 0.82 -7.32 18.76
N ARG A 118 1.84 -7.13 19.60
CA ARG A 118 1.97 -7.84 20.87
C ARG A 118 0.78 -7.53 21.79
N ALA A 119 0.44 -6.25 21.95
CA ALA A 119 -0.70 -5.84 22.76
C ALA A 119 -2.03 -6.43 22.24
N LEU A 120 -2.23 -6.47 20.92
CA LEU A 120 -3.39 -7.13 20.32
C LEU A 120 -3.45 -8.62 20.62
N HIS A 121 -2.33 -9.33 20.47
CA HIS A 121 -2.26 -10.76 20.78
C HIS A 121 -2.53 -11.04 22.25
N GLU A 122 -1.97 -10.24 23.16
CA GLU A 122 -2.23 -10.36 24.60
C GLU A 122 -3.71 -10.09 24.93
N ALA A 123 -4.32 -9.08 24.33
CA ALA A 123 -5.74 -8.79 24.54
C ALA A 123 -6.65 -9.89 23.99
N ALA A 124 -6.38 -10.39 22.78
CA ALA A 124 -7.12 -11.50 22.18
C ALA A 124 -6.99 -12.79 23.00
N GLY A 125 -5.80 -13.08 23.53
CA GLY A 125 -5.57 -14.23 24.40
C GLY A 125 -6.37 -14.17 25.70
N ARG A 126 -6.48 -12.98 26.32
CA ARG A 126 -7.34 -12.78 27.51
C ARG A 126 -8.81 -13.03 27.20
N LEU A 127 -9.32 -12.45 26.11
CA LEU A 127 -10.70 -12.65 25.68
C LEU A 127 -11.03 -14.11 25.34
N ALA A 128 -10.07 -14.86 24.78
CA ALA A 128 -10.23 -16.28 24.53
C ALA A 128 -10.30 -17.08 25.85
N ALA A 129 -9.40 -16.79 26.80
CA ALA A 129 -9.40 -17.43 28.12
C ALA A 129 -10.68 -17.14 28.92
N ASP A 130 -11.20 -15.91 28.86
CA ASP A 130 -12.46 -15.52 29.51
C ASP A 130 -13.67 -16.27 28.91
N ASN A 131 -13.69 -16.49 27.59
CA ASN A 131 -14.74 -17.27 26.92
C ASN A 131 -14.66 -18.77 27.24
N GLU A 132 -13.46 -19.35 27.37
CA GLU A 132 -13.30 -20.76 27.75
C GLU A 132 -13.63 -21.01 29.23
N GLY A 133 -13.41 -20.02 30.10
CA GLY A 133 -13.84 -20.04 31.51
C GLY A 133 -15.36 -19.96 31.68
N ALA A 134 -16.08 -19.42 30.70
CA ALA A 134 -17.53 -19.48 30.60
C ALA A 134 -17.98 -20.82 29.95
N GLY A 135 -17.67 -21.94 30.61
CA GLY A 135 -18.23 -23.25 30.24
C GLY A 135 -19.78 -23.22 30.19
N PRO A 136 -20.44 -24.18 29.51
CA PRO A 136 -21.88 -24.14 29.26
C PRO A 136 -22.62 -23.84 30.56
N SER A 137 -23.28 -22.68 30.61
CA SER A 137 -23.96 -22.23 31.82
C SER A 137 -24.93 -23.32 32.28
N ALA A 138 -25.09 -23.47 33.60
CA ALA A 138 -26.03 -24.41 34.20
C ALA A 138 -27.49 -24.28 33.66
N GLY A 139 -27.84 -23.20 32.95
CA GLY A 139 -29.11 -23.05 32.24
C GLY A 139 -29.24 -23.89 30.96
N ALA A 140 -28.15 -24.34 30.34
CA ALA A 140 -28.20 -25.17 29.13
C ALA A 140 -28.53 -26.66 29.40
N LEU A 141 -28.32 -27.13 30.64
CA LEU A 141 -28.70 -28.49 31.07
C LEU A 141 -30.16 -28.58 31.54
N ALA A 142 -30.82 -27.45 31.86
CA ALA A 142 -32.22 -27.42 32.29
C ALA A 142 -33.23 -27.44 31.13
N ALA A 143 -32.81 -27.17 29.89
CA ALA A 143 -33.67 -27.20 28.70
C ALA A 143 -33.66 -28.56 27.97
N ALA A 144 -32.97 -29.57 28.53
CA ALA A 144 -32.85 -30.91 27.95
C ALA A 144 -33.51 -32.02 28.81
N GLN A 145 -34.39 -31.66 29.75
CA GLN A 145 -35.23 -32.61 30.49
C GLN A 145 -36.71 -32.36 30.23
#